data_AF-A0A0M9DPD4-F1
#
_entry.id   AF-A0A0M9DPD4-F1
#
_cell.length_a   1.000
_cell.length_b   1.000
_cell.length_c   1.000
_cell.angle_alpha   90.00
_cell.angle_beta   90.00
_cell.angle_gamma   90.00
#
_symmetry.space_group_name_H-M   'P 1'
#
loop_
_entity.id
_entity.type
_entity.pdbx_description
1 polymer ?
#
loop_
_entity_poly.entity_id
_entity_poly.type
_entity_poly.pdbx_seq_one_letter_code
_entity_poly.pdbx_strand_id
1 'polypeptide(L)'
;MEKFKQDNITIKRGQLKNLSEIKNIFVETIKSVCIADYNEQKIKIWTTSVNDKQRWNDIMSNQIIFIAQIDKKIVLIIPSLRQAQIVRRN
;
A
#
# COMPACT_ATOMS: atom_id res chain seq x y z
N MET A 1 -19.07 12.95 24.44
CA MET A 1 -19.10 12.47 23.04
C MET A 1 -18.07 13.27 22.26
N GLU A 2 -16.91 12.69 21.96
CA GLU A 2 -15.96 13.32 21.04
C GLU A 2 -16.63 13.44 19.67
N LYS A 3 -16.75 14.68 19.18
CA LYS A 3 -17.18 14.93 17.80
C LYS A 3 -16.01 14.54 16.91
N PHE A 4 -16.14 13.44 16.17
CA PHE A 4 -15.17 13.08 15.14
C PHE A 4 -15.10 14.22 14.13
N LYS A 5 -13.94 14.87 14.06
CA LYS A 5 -13.67 15.95 13.12
C LYS A 5 -13.69 15.34 11.72
N GLN A 6 -14.57 15.82 10.86
CA GLN A 6 -14.67 15.32 9.51
C GLN A 6 -13.55 15.93 8.66
N ASP A 7 -12.49 15.16 8.46
CA ASP A 7 -11.40 15.55 7.59
C ASP A 7 -11.82 15.42 6.12
N ASN A 8 -11.41 16.38 5.28
CA ASN A 8 -11.68 16.34 3.84
C ASN A 8 -10.80 15.30 3.15
N ILE A 9 -11.27 14.06 3.10
CA ILE A 9 -10.57 12.96 2.43
C ILE A 9 -10.79 13.05 0.92
N THR A 10 -9.70 13.14 0.17
CA THR A 10 -9.74 13.04 -1.30
C THR A 10 -9.17 11.70 -1.77
N ILE A 11 -9.92 10.96 -2.58
CA ILE A 11 -9.46 9.71 -3.18
C ILE A 11 -9.00 9.99 -4.62
N LYS A 12 -7.79 9.54 -4.98
CA LYS A 12 -7.23 9.69 -6.32
C LYS A 12 -6.57 8.39 -6.78
N ARG A 13 -6.35 8.25 -8.09
CA ARG A 13 -5.55 7.16 -8.64
C ARG A 13 -4.07 7.38 -8.31
N GLY A 14 -3.40 6.36 -7.79
CA GLY A 14 -1.96 6.34 -7.58
C GLY A 14 -1.21 6.41 -8.90
N GLN A 15 -0.22 7.31 -8.98
CA GLN A 15 0.65 7.47 -10.14
C GLN A 15 2.07 7.05 -9.79
N LEU A 16 2.89 6.70 -10.80
CA LEU A 16 4.28 6.28 -10.61
C LEU A 16 5.12 7.33 -9.84
N LYS A 17 4.81 8.62 -10.01
CA LYS A 17 5.46 9.70 -9.25
C LYS A 17 5.24 9.60 -7.73
N ASN A 18 4.15 8.95 -7.29
CA ASN A 18 3.80 8.73 -5.88
C ASN A 18 4.37 7.40 -5.35
N LEU A 19 5.10 6.63 -6.18
CA LEU A 19 5.55 5.28 -5.82
C LEU A 19 6.42 5.25 -4.55
N SER A 20 7.28 6.25 -4.37
CA SER A 20 8.13 6.34 -3.16
C SER A 20 7.29 6.49 -1.89
N GLU A 21 6.31 7.39 -1.93
CA GLU A 21 5.40 7.63 -0.80
C GLU A 21 4.48 6.43 -0.55
N ILE A 22 4.05 5.76 -1.63
CA ILE A 22 3.27 4.52 -1.57
C ILE A 22 4.05 3.40 -0.86
N LYS A 23 5.32 3.22 -1.23
CA LYS A 23 6.21 2.23 -0.60
C LYS A 23 6.43 2.53 0.88
N ASN A 24 6.62 3.80 1.24
CA ASN A 24 6.83 4.20 2.63
C ASN A 24 5.61 3.88 3.49
N ILE A 25 4.41 4.28 3.08
CA ILE A 25 3.18 3.98 3.81
C ILE A 25 2.93 2.48 3.89
N PHE A 26 3.24 1.71 2.84
CA PHE A 26 3.14 0.25 2.89
C PHE A 26 4.05 -0.35 3.97
N VAL A 27 5.31 0.09 4.04
CA VAL A 27 6.26 -0.34 5.09
C VAL A 27 5.80 0.11 6.47
N GLU A 28 5.39 1.35 6.62
CA GLU A 28 4.90 1.92 7.88
C GLU A 28 3.64 1.22 8.37
N THR A 29 2.72 0.86 7.46
CA THR A 29 1.49 0.13 7.80
C THR A 29 1.81 -1.28 8.27
N ILE A 30 2.71 -1.99 7.56
CA ILE A 30 3.16 -3.33 8.00
C ILE A 30 3.82 -3.24 9.37
N LYS A 31 4.68 -2.24 9.59
CA LYS A 31 5.31 -2.07 10.91
C LYS A 31 4.29 -1.67 11.97
N SER A 32 3.39 -0.75 11.71
CA SER A 32 2.47 -0.24 12.74
C SER A 32 1.35 -1.23 13.08
N VAL A 33 0.72 -1.82 12.06
CA VAL A 33 -0.47 -2.65 12.21
C VAL A 33 -0.12 -4.13 12.40
N CYS A 34 0.89 -4.63 11.67
CA CYS A 34 1.21 -6.07 11.68
C CYS A 34 2.23 -6.47 12.76
N ILE A 35 2.78 -5.53 13.56
CA ILE A 35 3.71 -5.87 14.65
C ILE A 35 3.08 -6.78 15.71
N ALA A 36 1.77 -6.65 15.96
CA ALA A 36 1.09 -7.47 16.98
C ALA A 36 0.89 -8.92 16.52
N ASP A 37 0.71 -9.15 15.22
CA ASP A 37 0.31 -10.45 14.65
C ASP A 37 1.46 -11.21 13.97
N TYR A 38 2.58 -10.55 13.70
CA TYR A 38 3.67 -11.11 12.90
C TYR A 38 5.05 -10.91 13.54
N ASN A 39 5.78 -12.02 13.65
CA ASN A 39 7.14 -12.04 14.16
C ASN A 39 8.10 -11.23 13.24
N GLU A 40 9.14 -10.62 13.82
CA GLU A 40 10.04 -9.66 13.14
C GLU A 40 10.64 -10.19 11.83
N GLN A 41 10.87 -11.49 11.75
CA GLN A 41 11.38 -12.15 10.54
C GLN A 41 10.41 -12.04 9.34
N LYS A 42 9.10 -12.12 9.57
CA LYS A 42 8.08 -11.98 8.51
C LYS A 42 7.98 -10.54 8.02
N ILE A 43 8.06 -9.59 8.94
CA ILE A 43 8.13 -8.15 8.61
C ILE A 43 9.37 -7.88 7.75
N LYS A 44 10.52 -8.46 8.10
CA LYS A 44 11.76 -8.31 7.32
C LYS A 44 11.60 -8.82 5.88
N ILE A 45 11.02 -10.00 5.69
CA ILE A 45 10.73 -10.57 4.37
C ILE A 45 9.80 -9.64 3.56
N TRP A 46 8.74 -9.11 4.17
CA TRP A 46 7.82 -8.21 3.49
C TRP A 46 8.45 -6.85 3.18
N THR A 47 9.29 -6.30 4.05
CA THR A 47 10.05 -5.09 3.75
C THR A 47 11.08 -5.29 2.63
N THR A 48 11.69 -6.48 2.51
CA THR A 48 12.58 -6.78 1.38
C THR A 48 11.84 -6.83 0.04
N SER A 49 10.55 -7.20 0.04
CA SER A 49 9.73 -7.17 -1.18
C SER A 49 9.49 -5.76 -1.73
N VAL A 50 9.72 -4.73 -0.91
CA VAL A 50 9.62 -3.32 -1.31
C VAL A 50 10.78 -2.88 -2.22
N ASN A 51 11.91 -3.58 -2.13
CA ASN A 51 13.10 -3.34 -2.96
C ASN A 51 12.99 -3.98 -4.36
N ASP A 52 12.03 -4.87 -4.59
CA ASP A 52 11.78 -5.45 -5.91
C ASP A 52 11.11 -4.43 -6.83
N LYS A 53 11.93 -3.62 -7.51
CA LYS A 53 11.47 -2.58 -8.43
C LYS A 53 10.58 -3.13 -9.54
N GLN A 54 10.83 -4.36 -10.01
CA GLN A 54 10.10 -4.96 -11.11
C GLN A 54 8.68 -5.32 -10.68
N ARG A 55 8.54 -5.95 -9.51
CA ARG A 55 7.23 -6.21 -8.90
C ARG A 55 6.39 -4.94 -8.74
N TRP A 56 6.99 -3.85 -8.29
CA TRP A 56 6.27 -2.58 -8.14
C TRP A 56 5.87 -1.94 -9.46
N ASN A 57 6.73 -2.03 -10.48
CA ASN A 57 6.36 -1.59 -11.83
C ASN A 57 5.20 -2.43 -12.40
N ASP A 58 5.19 -3.74 -12.15
CA ASP A 58 4.12 -4.63 -12.57
C ASP A 58 2.81 -4.33 -11.85
N ILE A 59 2.85 -4.09 -10.54
CA ILE A 59 1.66 -3.69 -9.76
C ILE A 59 1.12 -2.35 -10.28
N MET A 60 1.98 -1.35 -10.49
CA MET A 60 1.55 -0.03 -10.96
C MET A 60 1.01 -0.04 -12.39
N SER A 61 1.48 -0.97 -13.22
CA SER A 61 1.06 -1.11 -14.62
C SER A 61 -0.20 -1.98 -14.78
N ASN A 62 -0.31 -3.04 -13.97
CA ASN A 62 -1.38 -4.05 -14.12
C ASN A 62 -2.53 -3.88 -13.12
N GLN A 63 -2.34 -3.13 -12.04
CA GLN A 63 -3.34 -2.91 -11.00
C GLN A 63 -3.67 -1.43 -10.88
N ILE A 64 -4.93 -1.15 -10.51
CA ILE A 64 -5.36 0.20 -10.18
C ILE A 64 -5.10 0.41 -8.69
N ILE A 65 -4.18 1.29 -8.35
CA ILE A 65 -3.98 1.71 -6.97
C ILE A 65 -4.78 2.98 -6.73
N PHE A 66 -5.55 3.00 -5.64
CA PHE A 66 -6.15 4.23 -5.11
C PHE A 66 -5.36 4.73 -3.92
N ILE A 67 -5.21 6.05 -3.84
CA ILE A 67 -4.60 6.77 -2.73
C ILE A 67 -5.67 7.65 -2.09
N ALA A 68 -5.81 7.57 -0.78
CA ALA A 68 -6.59 8.53 -0.01
C ALA A 68 -5.64 9.57 0.58
N GLN A 69 -6.02 10.85 0.48
CA GLN A 69 -5.25 11.97 0.98
C GLN A 69 -6.07 12.81 1.96
N ILE A 70 -5.45 13.23 3.06
CA ILE A 70 -5.94 14.25 3.98
C ILE A 70 -4.90 15.38 3.98
N ASP A 71 -5.32 16.62 3.76
CA ASP A 71 -4.43 17.79 3.70
C ASP A 71 -3.19 17.59 2.79
N LYS A 72 -3.40 16.95 1.64
CA LYS A 72 -2.37 16.60 0.63
C LYS A 72 -1.38 15.50 1.04
N LYS A 73 -1.46 14.99 2.27
CA LYS A 73 -0.66 13.83 2.73
C LYS A 73 -1.39 12.53 2.39
N ILE A 74 -0.69 11.55 1.83
CA ILE A 74 -1.28 10.22 1.62
C ILE A 74 -1.42 9.53 2.98
N VAL A 75 -2.62 9.01 3.25
CA VAL A 75 -2.93 8.33 4.52
C VAL A 75 -3.25 6.85 4.34
N LEU A 76 -3.77 6.47 3.17
CA LEU A 76 -4.16 5.09 2.89
C LEU A 76 -3.94 4.76 1.43
N ILE A 77 -3.55 3.51 1.18
CA ILE A 77 -3.36 2.96 -0.15
C ILE A 77 -4.23 1.72 -0.27
N ILE A 78 -5.10 1.72 -1.29
CA ILE A 78 -5.97 0.60 -1.59
C ILE A 78 -5.55 0.06 -2.95
N PRO A 79 -4.79 -1.06 -3.00
CA PRO A 79 -4.57 -1.76 -4.25
C PRO A 79 -5.87 -2.45 -4.69
N SER A 80 -6.27 -2.24 -5.94
CA SER A 80 -7.32 -3.05 -6.55
C SER A 80 -6.87 -4.51 -6.57
N LEU A 81 -7.60 -5.38 -5.87
CA LEU A 81 -7.45 -6.82 -5.97
C LEU A 81 -8.00 -7.27 -7.33
N ARG A 82 -7.31 -6.94 -8.41
CA ARG A 82 -7.46 -7.71 -9.64
C ARG A 82 -6.81 -9.05 -9.31
N GLN A 83 -7.62 -10.09 -9.15
CA GLN A 83 -7.09 -11.46 -9.15
C GLN A 83 -6.32 -11.62 -10.45
N ALA A 84 -5.00 -11.45 -10.40
CA ALA A 84 -4.13 -12.11 -11.34
C ALA A 84 -4.49 -13.57 -11.17
N GLN A 85 -5.18 -14.13 -12.17
CA GLN A 85 -5.52 -15.54 -12.19
C GLN A 85 -4.27 -16.27 -11.77
N ILE A 86 -4.37 -16.90 -10.59
CA ILE A 86 -3.37 -17.78 -10.04
C ILE A 86 -2.93 -18.66 -11.21
N VAL A 87 -1.65 -18.56 -11.54
CA VAL A 87 -0.99 -19.50 -12.42
C VAL A 87 -1.37 -20.89 -11.91
N ARG A 88 -2.31 -21.53 -12.59
CA ARG A 88 -2.51 -22.98 -12.51
C ARG A 88 -1.23 -23.58 -13.10
N ARG A 89 -0.21 -23.72 -12.26
CA ARG A 89 0.88 -24.67 -12.51
C ARG A 89 0.23 -26.04 -12.34
N ASN A 90 -0.13 -26.63 -13.48
CA ASN A 90 -0.16 -28.08 -13.63
C ASN A 90 1.28 -28.60 -13.56
#